data_AF-A0A8C5PRN4-F1
#
_entry.id   AF-A0A8C5PRN4-F1
#
_cell.length_a   1.000
_cell.length_b   1.000
_cell.length_c   1.000
_cell.angle_alpha   90.00
_cell.angle_beta   90.00
_cell.angle_gamma   90.00
#
_symmetry.space_group_name_H-M   'P 1'
#
loop_
_entity.id
_entity.type
_entity.pdbx_description
1 polymer ?
#
loop_
_entity_poly.entity_id
_entity_poly.type
_entity_poly.pdbx_seq_one_letter_code
_entity_poly.pdbx_strand_id
1 'polypeptide(L)'
;MAFEKVCETQILKLHCVFSLHYLICEGYLDQDCNLLAFTDLATMLHNNEPSNFVFVSFFHKGLFRMLCQPFLEGSEEAQYEAMESLVLVLAHLFERSYFIQHPLRLHQSQPSSEVDNVVLPRMPVSGLIRWRNQTYLGKLPHESYFALREHNHKVANIFGHFLLTLAKLAHWEKEYSLPLSQIHFAGKECSDSNLLNHLLDCTVERNAISPFACLSGNTDHNLITLENVSSLMLQTARIPDRNIPILHLEKTDGSGRKMFLNSYVVDFFRHGYLKEIVKNNGLFESNAFYKLQDFTRTIGTISNHLKEMSKEENDPVVLAFEKLKKEFENKMDYVINNKV
;
A
#
# COMPACT_ATOMS: atom_id res chain seq x y z
N MET A 1 -32.72 -17.06 -12.30
CA MET A 1 -31.85 -18.16 -11.85
C MET A 1 -31.26 -17.75 -10.52
N ALA A 2 -31.49 -18.53 -9.46
CA ALA A 2 -31.15 -18.20 -8.08
C ALA A 2 -29.80 -18.82 -7.65
N PHE A 3 -28.76 -18.62 -8.44
CA PHE A 3 -27.38 -18.86 -8.01
C PHE A 3 -26.85 -17.52 -7.51
N GLU A 4 -26.55 -17.36 -6.21
CA GLU A 4 -25.56 -16.38 -5.68
C GLU A 4 -25.64 -16.22 -4.15
N LYS A 5 -26.82 -16.12 -3.55
CA LYS A 5 -26.97 -15.60 -2.17
C LYS A 5 -26.29 -16.42 -1.04
N VAL A 6 -26.26 -17.74 -1.12
CA VAL A 6 -25.75 -18.58 -0.01
C VAL A 6 -24.22 -18.58 0.05
N CYS A 7 -23.57 -18.72 -1.11
CA CYS A 7 -22.10 -18.69 -1.20
C CYS A 7 -21.57 -17.30 -0.80
N GLU A 8 -22.16 -16.22 -1.32
CA GLU A 8 -21.80 -14.85 -0.94
C GLU A 8 -21.94 -14.60 0.57
N THR A 9 -23.02 -15.09 1.19
CA THR A 9 -23.21 -14.95 2.64
C THR A 9 -22.12 -15.70 3.43
N GLN A 10 -21.69 -16.88 2.97
CA GLN A 10 -20.61 -17.63 3.61
C GLN A 10 -19.25 -16.96 3.42
N ILE A 11 -18.98 -16.43 2.22
CA ILE A 11 -17.77 -15.64 1.93
C ILE A 11 -17.69 -14.43 2.85
N LEU A 12 -18.80 -13.70 3.02
CA LEU A 12 -18.87 -12.56 3.94
C LEU A 12 -18.62 -12.97 5.39
N LYS A 13 -19.21 -14.08 5.85
CA LYS A 13 -18.95 -14.60 7.20
C LYS A 13 -17.48 -14.94 7.41
N LEU A 14 -16.86 -15.65 6.46
CA LEU A 14 -15.44 -15.96 6.53
C LEU A 14 -14.58 -14.68 6.49
N HIS A 15 -14.95 -13.69 5.69
CA HIS A 15 -14.24 -12.41 5.64
C HIS A 15 -14.34 -11.67 6.98
N CYS A 16 -15.51 -11.65 7.63
CA CYS A 16 -15.65 -11.09 8.98
C CYS A 16 -14.76 -11.83 10.00
N VAL A 17 -14.72 -13.17 9.94
CA VAL A 17 -13.83 -13.97 10.79
C VAL A 17 -12.36 -13.64 10.52
N PHE A 18 -11.97 -13.50 9.25
CA PHE A 18 -10.64 -13.05 8.88
C PHE A 18 -10.34 -11.66 9.45
N SER A 19 -11.24 -10.69 9.30
CA SER A 19 -11.03 -9.33 9.81
C SER A 19 -10.84 -9.33 11.34
N LEU A 20 -11.64 -10.10 12.09
CA LEU A 20 -11.46 -10.25 13.53
C LEU A 20 -10.14 -10.92 13.88
N HIS A 21 -9.79 -12.00 13.18
CA HIS A 21 -8.53 -12.71 13.41
C HIS A 21 -7.32 -11.82 13.11
N TYR A 22 -7.37 -11.05 12.01
CA TYR A 22 -6.36 -10.06 11.66
C TYR A 22 -6.20 -9.01 12.76
N LEU A 23 -7.30 -8.42 13.24
CA LEU A 23 -7.28 -7.42 14.29
C LEU A 23 -6.70 -7.96 15.61
N ILE A 24 -7.00 -9.22 15.96
CA ILE A 24 -6.43 -9.89 17.13
C ILE A 24 -4.93 -10.14 16.93
N CYS A 25 -4.54 -10.68 15.78
CA CYS A 25 -3.13 -11.00 15.48
C CYS A 25 -2.21 -9.77 15.42
N GLU A 26 -2.71 -8.66 14.90
CA GLU A 26 -1.96 -7.40 14.86
C GLU A 26 -2.05 -6.58 16.16
N GLY A 27 -2.77 -7.09 17.16
CA GLY A 27 -2.81 -6.49 18.51
C GLY A 27 -3.70 -5.26 18.62
N TYR A 28 -4.77 -5.18 17.81
CA TYR A 28 -5.83 -4.17 17.97
C TYR A 28 -6.96 -4.65 18.90
N LEU A 29 -7.19 -5.96 18.94
CA LEU A 29 -8.16 -6.60 19.82
C LEU A 29 -7.48 -7.66 20.68
N ASP A 30 -7.91 -7.80 21.93
CA ASP A 30 -7.58 -8.98 22.73
C ASP A 30 -8.49 -10.18 22.39
N GLN A 31 -8.29 -11.30 23.08
CA GLN A 31 -9.09 -12.52 22.89
C GLN A 31 -10.56 -12.36 23.29
N ASP A 32 -10.86 -11.37 24.13
CA ASP A 32 -12.20 -11.03 24.62
C ASP A 32 -12.83 -9.90 23.79
N CYS A 33 -12.19 -9.50 22.67
CA CYS A 33 -12.59 -8.41 21.78
C CYS A 33 -12.58 -7.01 22.43
N ASN A 34 -11.77 -6.78 23.46
CA ASN A 34 -11.51 -5.44 23.97
C ASN A 34 -10.44 -4.74 23.12
N LEU A 35 -10.56 -3.42 23.02
CA LEU A 35 -9.62 -2.57 22.27
C LEU A 35 -8.27 -2.50 23.00
N LEU A 36 -7.18 -2.67 22.25
CA LEU A 36 -5.80 -2.53 22.75
C LEU A 36 -5.23 -1.14 22.43
N ALA A 37 -4.03 -0.85 22.95
CA ALA A 37 -3.35 0.43 22.75
C ALA A 37 -3.18 0.76 21.25
N PHE A 38 -3.42 2.02 20.89
CA PHE A 38 -3.43 2.55 19.50
C PHE A 38 -4.57 2.09 18.58
N THR A 39 -5.53 1.31 19.07
CA THR A 39 -6.73 0.94 18.27
C THR A 39 -7.60 2.14 17.96
N ASP A 40 -7.70 3.08 18.89
CA ASP A 40 -8.40 4.34 18.71
C ASP A 40 -7.76 5.17 17.58
N LEU A 41 -6.42 5.25 17.55
CA LEU A 41 -5.67 5.92 16.50
C LEU A 41 -5.89 5.28 15.12
N ALA A 42 -5.85 3.95 15.04
CA ALA A 42 -6.13 3.23 13.80
C ALA A 42 -7.55 3.51 13.29
N THR A 43 -8.52 3.57 14.21
CA THR A 43 -9.93 3.85 13.92
C THR A 43 -10.15 5.28 13.46
N MET A 44 -9.48 6.27 14.08
CA MET A 44 -9.54 7.67 13.65
C MET A 44 -8.97 7.88 12.23
N LEU A 45 -8.06 7.01 11.80
CA LEU A 45 -7.41 7.05 10.49
C LEU A 45 -8.04 6.11 9.45
N HIS A 46 -9.25 5.55 9.69
CA HIS A 46 -9.90 4.56 8.82
C HIS A 46 -10.01 4.95 7.33
N ASN A 47 -10.14 6.24 7.02
CA ASN A 47 -10.19 6.71 5.61
C ASN A 47 -8.91 6.41 4.83
N ASN A 48 -7.81 6.12 5.53
CA ASN A 48 -6.50 5.82 4.96
C ASN A 48 -6.19 4.32 4.93
N GLU A 49 -7.16 3.43 5.12
CA GLU A 49 -6.92 1.99 5.07
C GLU A 49 -6.28 1.54 3.74
N PRO A 50 -5.25 0.67 3.77
CA PRO A 50 -4.67 -0.03 4.93
C PRO A 50 -3.48 0.70 5.61
N SER A 51 -3.18 1.94 5.24
CA SER A 51 -2.01 2.68 5.75
C SER A 51 -2.09 3.02 7.23
N ASN A 52 -3.30 3.14 7.80
CA ASN A 52 -3.52 3.30 9.23
C ASN A 52 -2.92 2.14 10.04
N PHE A 53 -3.05 0.90 9.57
CA PHE A 53 -2.48 -0.28 10.25
C PHE A 53 -0.95 -0.29 10.18
N VAL A 54 -0.39 0.05 9.02
CA VAL A 54 1.06 0.20 8.85
C VAL A 54 1.60 1.29 9.78
N PHE A 55 0.90 2.41 9.87
CA PHE A 55 1.27 3.52 10.73
C PHE A 55 1.36 3.12 12.20
N VAL A 56 0.37 2.38 12.72
CA VAL A 56 0.42 1.85 14.10
C VAL A 56 1.54 0.81 14.25
N SER A 57 1.80 -0.03 13.24
CA SER A 57 2.93 -0.97 13.28
C SER A 57 4.29 -0.27 13.46
N PHE A 58 4.44 0.97 12.94
CA PHE A 58 5.64 1.77 13.11
C PHE A 58 5.80 2.29 14.54
N PHE A 59 4.70 2.58 15.24
CA PHE A 59 4.72 2.89 16.68
C PHE A 59 5.16 1.69 17.51
N HIS A 60 4.57 0.51 17.27
CA HIS A 60 4.94 -0.71 17.98
C HIS A 60 6.43 -1.07 17.81
N LYS A 61 7.03 -0.71 16.68
CA LYS A 61 8.46 -0.90 16.40
C LYS A 61 9.36 0.25 16.90
N GLY A 62 8.80 1.30 17.51
CA GLY A 62 9.57 2.43 18.02
C GLY A 62 10.18 3.33 16.94
N LEU A 63 9.74 3.23 15.68
CA LEU A 63 10.34 3.96 14.56
C LEU A 63 10.19 5.47 14.70
N PHE A 64 9.01 5.94 15.14
CA PHE A 64 8.80 7.37 15.36
C PHE A 64 9.65 7.91 16.51
N ARG A 65 9.86 7.13 17.57
CA ARG A 65 10.77 7.52 18.66
C ARG A 65 12.20 7.69 18.18
N MET A 66 12.66 6.79 17.30
CA MET A 66 13.98 6.89 16.68
C MET A 66 14.09 8.11 15.75
N LEU A 67 13.11 8.33 14.87
CA LEU A 67 13.10 9.46 13.94
C LEU A 67 13.00 10.82 14.66
N CYS A 68 12.25 10.89 15.75
CA CYS A 68 11.98 12.13 16.48
C CYS A 68 12.98 12.40 17.62
N GLN A 69 14.00 11.56 17.83
CA GLN A 69 15.01 11.77 18.87
C GLN A 69 15.65 13.18 18.85
N PRO A 70 15.94 13.80 17.69
CA PRO A 70 16.51 15.16 17.65
C PRO A 70 15.66 16.26 18.29
N PHE A 71 14.38 16.00 18.62
CA PHE A 71 13.52 16.96 19.29
C PHE A 71 13.81 17.14 20.79
N LEU A 72 14.57 16.25 21.40
CA LEU A 72 14.98 16.40 22.82
C LEU A 72 16.26 17.22 22.95
N GLU A 73 17.26 16.93 22.11
CA GLU A 73 18.65 17.38 22.33
C GLU A 73 19.33 17.89 21.04
N GLY A 74 18.63 17.88 19.91
CA GLY A 74 19.19 18.25 18.60
C GLY A 74 19.15 19.76 18.32
N SER A 75 19.99 20.20 17.37
CA SER A 75 19.94 21.55 16.84
C SER A 75 18.67 21.80 16.00
N GLU A 76 18.38 23.05 15.66
CA GLU A 76 17.24 23.38 14.80
C GLU A 76 17.35 22.70 13.43
N GLU A 77 18.55 22.59 12.87
CA GLU A 77 18.81 21.88 11.61
C GLU A 77 18.50 20.38 11.75
N ALA A 78 18.94 19.74 12.84
CA ALA A 78 18.68 18.33 13.09
C ALA A 78 17.18 18.04 13.29
N GLN A 79 16.45 18.97 13.94
CA GLN A 79 15.00 18.88 14.05
C GLN A 79 14.32 19.02 12.68
N TYR A 80 14.80 19.93 11.82
CA TYR A 80 14.27 20.10 10.48
C TYR A 80 14.47 18.84 9.62
N GLU A 81 15.67 18.24 9.64
CA GLU A 81 15.96 16.99 8.93
C GLU A 81 15.09 15.82 9.43
N ALA A 82 14.86 15.75 10.75
CA ALA A 82 13.94 14.79 11.36
C ALA A 82 12.50 15.01 10.90
N MET A 83 12.02 16.26 10.82
CA MET A 83 10.69 16.59 10.28
C MET A 83 10.57 16.21 8.82
N GLU A 84 11.58 16.50 8.01
CA GLU A 84 11.58 16.14 6.59
C GLU A 84 11.50 14.62 6.39
N SER A 85 12.27 13.87 7.19
CA SER A 85 12.23 12.40 7.21
C SER A 85 10.87 11.87 7.68
N LEU A 86 10.28 12.50 8.70
CA LEU A 86 8.92 12.18 9.17
C LEU A 86 7.88 12.43 8.07
N VAL A 87 7.94 13.57 7.39
CA VAL A 87 7.06 13.90 6.25
C VAL A 87 7.23 12.91 5.12
N LEU A 88 8.47 12.51 4.81
CA LEU A 88 8.74 11.48 3.81
C LEU A 88 8.05 10.16 4.16
N VAL A 89 8.18 9.69 5.41
CA VAL A 89 7.51 8.47 5.88
C VAL A 89 5.99 8.61 5.78
N LEU A 90 5.43 9.72 6.26
CA LEU A 90 3.99 9.98 6.21
C LEU A 90 3.47 10.07 4.77
N ALA A 91 4.22 10.65 3.83
CA ALA A 91 3.85 10.74 2.41
C ALA A 91 3.87 9.38 1.69
N HIS A 92 4.60 8.39 2.22
CA HIS A 92 4.52 7.01 1.75
C HIS A 92 3.27 6.27 2.25
N LEU A 93 2.72 6.70 3.38
CA LEU A 93 1.55 6.09 4.01
C LEU A 93 0.25 6.78 3.57
N PHE A 94 0.18 8.10 3.69
CA PHE A 94 -1.03 8.89 3.56
C PHE A 94 -1.05 9.70 2.27
N GLU A 95 -2.25 9.97 1.77
CA GLU A 95 -2.50 10.79 0.59
C GLU A 95 -1.65 10.44 -0.65
N ARG A 96 -1.35 9.14 -0.82
CA ARG A 96 -0.51 8.63 -1.89
C ARG A 96 -1.05 9.05 -3.27
N SER A 97 -0.22 9.75 -4.03
CA SER A 97 -0.51 10.11 -5.41
C SER A 97 0.59 9.55 -6.31
N TYR A 98 0.20 8.99 -7.45
CA TYR A 98 1.14 8.40 -8.41
C TYR A 98 1.18 9.25 -9.67
N PHE A 99 2.36 9.34 -10.29
CA PHE A 99 2.46 9.91 -11.62
C PHE A 99 1.78 8.99 -12.63
N ILE A 100 0.85 9.56 -13.40
CA ILE A 100 0.34 8.91 -14.60
C ILE A 100 1.44 9.03 -15.66
N GLN A 101 2.11 7.92 -15.96
CA GLN A 101 3.13 7.88 -17.02
C GLN A 101 2.44 7.97 -18.39
N HIS A 102 2.45 9.17 -18.98
CA HIS A 102 2.00 9.36 -20.36
C HIS A 102 3.00 8.67 -21.31
N PRO A 103 2.55 7.88 -22.32
CA PRO A 103 3.42 7.09 -23.20
C PRO A 103 4.52 7.90 -23.91
N LEU A 104 4.30 9.20 -24.13
CA LEU A 104 5.26 10.12 -24.75
C LEU A 104 6.48 10.48 -23.86
N ARG A 105 6.55 10.00 -22.62
CA ARG A 105 7.64 10.28 -21.66
C ARG A 105 8.83 9.30 -21.73
N LEU A 106 8.76 8.26 -22.58
CA LEU A 106 9.72 7.15 -22.59
C LEU A 106 11.15 7.50 -23.00
N HIS A 107 11.41 8.70 -23.54
CA HIS A 107 12.74 9.00 -24.09
C HIS A 107 13.75 9.67 -23.14
N GLN A 108 13.42 10.03 -21.89
CA GLN A 108 14.32 10.93 -21.13
C GLN A 108 14.56 10.63 -19.65
N SER A 109 14.14 9.49 -19.10
CA SER A 109 14.34 9.25 -17.65
C SER A 109 14.52 7.79 -17.28
N GLN A 110 15.53 7.14 -17.87
CA GLN A 110 16.22 6.05 -17.18
C GLN A 110 17.42 6.69 -16.44
N PRO A 111 17.67 6.38 -15.15
CA PRO A 111 18.97 6.65 -14.57
C PRO A 111 19.94 5.67 -15.21
N SER A 112 20.66 6.12 -16.23
CA SER A 112 21.67 5.32 -16.92
C SER A 112 22.85 5.05 -15.99
N SER A 113 22.96 3.79 -15.56
CA SER A 113 24.26 3.16 -15.39
C SER A 113 24.96 3.13 -16.76
N GLU A 114 26.03 3.93 -16.87
CA GLU A 114 27.20 3.79 -17.75
C GLU A 114 27.05 3.40 -19.24
N VAL A 115 27.53 4.35 -20.07
CA VAL A 115 28.21 4.19 -21.37
C VAL A 115 27.36 3.70 -22.55
N ASP A 116 26.91 4.62 -23.41
CA ASP A 116 27.52 4.78 -24.75
C ASP A 116 26.94 5.93 -25.57
N ASN A 117 27.81 6.49 -26.41
CA ASN A 117 27.57 7.63 -27.29
C ASN A 117 26.54 7.31 -28.38
N VAL A 118 25.33 7.86 -28.28
CA VAL A 118 24.43 7.99 -29.43
C VAL A 118 23.90 9.42 -29.49
N VAL A 119 24.35 10.16 -30.50
CA VAL A 119 23.80 11.44 -30.91
C VAL A 119 22.44 11.19 -31.54
N LEU A 120 21.36 11.67 -30.90
CA LEU A 120 20.02 11.75 -31.50
C LEU A 120 19.59 13.22 -31.69
N PRO A 121 18.76 13.51 -32.70
CA PRO A 121 18.75 14.80 -33.40
C PRO A 121 18.05 15.92 -32.63
N ARG A 122 18.57 17.14 -32.85
CA ARG A 122 17.95 18.41 -32.46
C ARG A 122 16.63 18.60 -33.23
N MET A 123 15.51 18.67 -32.50
CA MET A 123 14.36 19.50 -32.90
C MET A 123 13.87 20.33 -31.70
N PRO A 124 13.63 21.64 -31.88
CA PRO A 124 13.13 22.51 -30.83
C PRO A 124 11.60 22.53 -30.85
N VAL A 125 10.96 22.30 -29.71
CA VAL A 125 9.57 22.71 -29.49
C VAL A 125 9.54 23.43 -28.16
N SER A 126 9.44 24.76 -28.23
CA SER A 126 9.48 25.74 -27.15
C SER A 126 8.31 25.65 -26.15
N GLY A 127 7.71 24.47 -25.99
CA GLY A 127 6.68 24.14 -25.00
C GLY A 127 6.90 22.79 -24.28
N LEU A 128 7.86 21.96 -24.70
CA LEU A 128 8.11 20.64 -24.09
C LEU A 128 9.35 20.57 -23.18
N ILE A 129 10.13 21.64 -23.06
CA ILE A 129 11.36 21.69 -22.25
C ILE A 129 11.09 22.25 -20.84
N ARG A 130 10.06 21.76 -20.14
CA ARG A 130 9.79 22.21 -18.76
C ARG A 130 9.37 21.08 -17.82
N TRP A 131 9.94 19.89 -17.96
CA TRP A 131 9.57 18.73 -17.11
C TRP A 131 10.77 17.97 -16.55
N ARG A 132 11.93 18.63 -16.45
CA ARG A 132 13.22 18.03 -16.05
C ARG A 132 13.38 17.87 -14.52
N ASN A 133 12.41 18.35 -13.73
CA ASN A 133 12.44 18.35 -12.27
C ASN A 133 11.21 17.63 -11.69
N GLN A 134 10.84 16.46 -12.21
CA GLN A 134 9.85 15.63 -11.52
C GLN A 134 10.50 15.05 -10.27
N THR A 135 10.03 15.54 -9.12
CA THR A 135 10.45 15.09 -7.81
C THR A 135 9.61 13.86 -7.48
N TYR A 136 10.16 12.69 -7.79
CA TYR A 136 9.64 11.44 -7.27
C TYR A 136 9.78 11.43 -5.75
N LEU A 137 8.82 10.81 -5.06
CA LEU A 137 8.96 10.62 -3.62
C LEU A 137 10.22 9.80 -3.36
N GLY A 138 11.06 10.30 -2.45
CA GLY A 138 12.30 9.63 -2.06
C GLY A 138 12.06 8.21 -1.54
N LYS A 139 13.09 7.38 -1.48
CA LYS A 139 12.95 6.03 -0.90
C LYS A 139 12.58 6.13 0.58
N LEU A 140 11.75 5.21 1.07
CA LEU A 140 11.53 5.06 2.52
C LEU A 140 12.86 4.87 3.24
N PRO A 141 13.03 5.44 4.45
CA PRO A 141 14.11 5.07 5.35
C PRO A 141 14.18 3.55 5.51
N HIS A 142 15.38 3.01 5.65
CA HIS A 142 15.64 1.58 5.62
C HIS A 142 14.78 0.84 6.66
N GLU A 143 14.77 1.31 7.91
CA GLU A 143 14.02 0.72 9.01
C GLU A 143 12.51 0.74 8.75
N SER A 144 11.98 1.83 8.20
CA SER A 144 10.56 1.95 7.81
C SER A 144 10.20 1.01 6.67
N TYR A 145 11.09 0.84 5.69
CA TYR A 145 10.91 -0.10 4.59
C TYR A 145 10.83 -1.56 5.11
N PHE A 146 11.74 -1.95 5.99
CA PHE A 146 11.73 -3.30 6.59
C PHE A 146 10.52 -3.53 7.47
N ALA A 147 10.12 -2.53 8.27
CA ALA A 147 8.92 -2.62 9.10
C ALA A 147 7.65 -2.82 8.26
N LEU A 148 7.50 -2.06 7.17
CA LEU A 148 6.37 -2.21 6.25
C LEU A 148 6.39 -3.58 5.56
N ARG A 149 7.56 -4.04 5.11
CA ARG A 149 7.69 -5.37 4.49
C ARG A 149 7.31 -6.49 5.47
N GLU A 150 7.74 -6.39 6.72
CA GLU A 150 7.38 -7.36 7.76
C GLU A 150 5.88 -7.34 8.06
N HIS A 151 5.26 -6.17 8.19
CA HIS A 151 3.81 -6.05 8.38
C HIS A 151 3.05 -6.67 7.20
N ASN A 152 3.41 -6.32 5.97
CA ASN A 152 2.79 -6.91 4.77
C ASN A 152 2.97 -8.44 4.72
N HIS A 153 4.10 -8.97 5.18
CA HIS A 153 4.32 -10.42 5.23
C HIS A 153 3.41 -11.11 6.26
N LYS A 154 3.20 -10.50 7.44
CA LYS A 154 2.23 -10.99 8.44
C LYS A 154 0.82 -10.98 7.88
N VAL A 155 0.40 -9.86 7.29
CA VAL A 155 -0.91 -9.74 6.65
C VAL A 155 -1.08 -10.80 5.56
N ALA A 156 -0.06 -10.99 4.71
CA ALA A 156 -0.10 -11.96 3.64
C ALA A 156 -0.25 -13.39 4.16
N ASN A 157 0.46 -13.72 5.23
CA ASN A 157 0.33 -15.01 5.88
C ASN A 157 -1.11 -15.24 6.39
N ILE A 158 -1.68 -14.29 7.14
CA ILE A 158 -3.03 -14.42 7.71
C ILE A 158 -4.09 -14.50 6.60
N PHE A 159 -4.01 -13.60 5.61
CA PHE A 159 -4.98 -13.56 4.51
C PHE A 159 -4.84 -14.79 3.60
N GLY A 160 -3.63 -15.28 3.37
CA GLY A 160 -3.38 -16.51 2.62
C GLY A 160 -4.10 -17.71 3.23
N HIS A 161 -4.01 -17.91 4.55
CA HIS A 161 -4.74 -18.97 5.25
C HIS A 161 -6.26 -18.81 5.14
N PHE A 162 -6.74 -17.57 5.15
CA PHE A 162 -8.14 -17.27 4.87
C PHE A 162 -8.54 -17.69 3.44
N LEU A 163 -7.71 -17.44 2.42
CA LEU A 163 -7.96 -17.89 1.05
C LEU A 163 -7.97 -19.42 0.93
N LEU A 164 -7.07 -20.12 1.61
CA LEU A 164 -7.08 -21.60 1.67
C LEU A 164 -8.38 -22.12 2.30
N THR A 165 -8.89 -21.42 3.32
CA THR A 165 -10.16 -21.77 3.96
C THR A 165 -11.34 -21.48 3.05
N LEU A 166 -11.32 -20.33 2.36
CA LEU A 166 -12.33 -19.91 1.40
C LEU A 166 -12.47 -20.90 0.24
N ALA A 167 -11.36 -21.46 -0.25
CA ALA A 167 -11.35 -22.43 -1.32
C ALA A 167 -12.17 -23.69 -1.02
N LYS A 168 -12.36 -24.04 0.26
CA LYS A 168 -13.24 -25.15 0.66
C LYS A 168 -14.71 -24.91 0.35
N LEU A 169 -15.11 -23.66 0.13
CA LEU A 169 -16.45 -23.28 -0.32
C LEU A 169 -16.60 -23.27 -1.85
N ALA A 170 -15.53 -23.50 -2.60
CA ALA A 170 -15.56 -23.45 -4.06
C ALA A 170 -16.46 -24.54 -4.66
N HIS A 171 -17.13 -24.19 -5.76
CA HIS A 171 -17.95 -25.12 -6.52
C HIS A 171 -17.10 -25.80 -7.60
N TRP A 172 -16.42 -26.89 -7.22
CA TRP A 172 -15.46 -27.60 -8.09
C TRP A 172 -16.02 -28.05 -9.44
N GLU A 173 -17.29 -28.44 -9.52
CA GLU A 173 -17.94 -28.77 -10.80
C GLU A 173 -17.86 -27.60 -11.81
N LYS A 174 -17.99 -26.37 -11.31
CA LYS A 174 -17.86 -25.16 -12.12
C LYS A 174 -16.40 -24.80 -12.38
N GLU A 175 -15.50 -25.06 -11.43
CA GLU A 175 -14.05 -24.83 -11.61
C GLU A 175 -13.47 -25.71 -12.72
N TYR A 176 -14.01 -26.92 -12.91
CA TYR A 176 -13.63 -27.83 -14.00
C TYR A 176 -14.38 -27.59 -15.31
N SER A 177 -15.04 -26.44 -15.44
CA SER A 177 -15.79 -26.07 -16.64
C SER A 177 -15.31 -24.72 -17.17
N LEU A 178 -15.20 -24.59 -18.50
CA LEU A 178 -14.81 -23.32 -19.11
C LEU A 178 -15.89 -22.24 -18.88
N PRO A 179 -15.55 -21.01 -18.44
CA PRO A 179 -16.54 -20.04 -18.00
C PRO A 179 -17.57 -19.63 -19.06
N LEU A 180 -17.16 -19.56 -20.33
CA LEU A 180 -18.02 -19.13 -21.43
C LEU A 180 -18.69 -20.29 -22.15
N SER A 181 -17.92 -21.33 -22.52
CA SER A 181 -18.43 -22.45 -23.30
C SER A 181 -19.03 -23.58 -22.46
N GLN A 182 -18.81 -23.56 -21.15
CA GLN A 182 -19.25 -24.61 -20.21
C GLN A 182 -18.74 -26.01 -20.56
N ILE A 183 -17.65 -26.08 -21.32
CA ILE A 183 -16.99 -27.35 -21.65
C ILE A 183 -16.28 -27.85 -20.40
N HIS A 184 -16.68 -29.03 -19.93
CA HIS A 184 -16.06 -29.69 -18.80
C HIS A 184 -14.72 -30.32 -19.20
N PHE A 185 -13.69 -30.11 -18.40
CA PHE A 185 -12.32 -30.55 -18.67
C PHE A 185 -11.69 -31.41 -17.58
N ALA A 186 -12.44 -31.83 -16.55
CA ALA A 186 -11.92 -32.83 -15.62
C ALA A 186 -11.67 -34.14 -16.39
N GLY A 187 -10.41 -34.60 -16.36
CA GLY A 187 -10.01 -35.84 -17.02
C GLY A 187 -10.55 -37.07 -16.29
N LYS A 188 -10.62 -38.20 -17.00
CA LYS A 188 -10.78 -39.50 -16.35
C LYS A 188 -9.46 -39.87 -15.66
N GLU A 189 -9.52 -40.45 -14.47
CA GLU A 189 -8.35 -41.01 -13.80
C GLU A 189 -7.63 -41.97 -14.75
N CYS A 190 -6.38 -41.65 -15.11
CA CYS A 190 -5.57 -42.48 -15.98
C CYS A 190 -4.67 -43.35 -15.10
N SER A 191 -5.15 -44.54 -14.77
CA SER A 191 -4.56 -45.44 -13.76
C SER A 191 -3.20 -46.03 -14.13
N ASP A 192 -2.84 -46.00 -15.42
CA ASP A 192 -1.79 -46.87 -15.99
C ASP A 192 -0.50 -46.14 -16.39
N SER A 193 -0.27 -44.91 -15.91
CA SER A 193 0.91 -44.13 -16.29
C SER A 193 1.88 -43.90 -15.14
N ASN A 194 3.09 -44.45 -15.26
CA ASN A 194 4.20 -44.19 -14.33
C ASN A 194 4.58 -42.70 -14.26
N LEU A 195 4.44 -41.97 -15.38
CA LEU A 195 4.67 -40.53 -15.41
C LEU A 195 3.58 -39.79 -14.62
N LEU A 196 2.31 -40.18 -14.76
CA LEU A 196 1.22 -39.59 -13.99
C LEU A 196 1.42 -39.85 -12.50
N ASN A 197 1.77 -41.08 -12.12
CA ASN A 197 2.07 -41.41 -10.72
C ASN A 197 3.22 -40.56 -10.19
N HIS A 198 4.32 -40.38 -10.93
CA HIS A 198 5.41 -39.49 -10.53
C HIS A 198 4.97 -38.01 -10.43
N LEU A 199 4.06 -37.55 -11.29
CA LEU A 199 3.52 -36.18 -11.21
C LEU A 199 2.53 -35.99 -10.05
N LEU A 200 1.74 -37.03 -9.72
CA LEU A 200 0.80 -37.05 -8.60
C LEU A 200 1.48 -37.28 -7.25
N ASP A 201 2.66 -37.92 -7.23
CA ASP A 201 3.50 -38.10 -6.03
C ASP A 201 4.14 -36.78 -5.53
N CYS A 202 3.82 -35.66 -6.20
CA CYS A 202 4.14 -34.33 -5.68
C CYS A 202 3.38 -34.07 -4.37
N THR A 203 4.13 -33.92 -3.28
CA THR A 203 3.62 -33.57 -1.93
C THR A 203 3.05 -32.15 -1.81
N VAL A 204 2.93 -31.43 -2.92
CA VAL A 204 2.59 -30.00 -2.93
C VAL A 204 1.10 -29.81 -3.18
N GLU A 205 0.43 -29.23 -2.18
CA GLU A 205 -1.02 -28.97 -2.21
C GLU A 205 -1.42 -27.94 -3.29
N ARG A 206 -2.50 -28.26 -4.01
CA ARG A 206 -3.09 -27.47 -5.10
C ARG A 206 -4.62 -27.47 -5.00
N ASN A 207 -5.12 -27.28 -3.78
CA ASN A 207 -6.53 -27.37 -3.43
C ASN A 207 -7.21 -26.00 -3.41
N ALA A 208 -6.46 -24.90 -3.55
CA ALA A 208 -7.01 -23.55 -3.46
C ALA A 208 -6.77 -22.69 -4.70
N ILE A 209 -6.14 -23.27 -5.73
CA ILE A 209 -5.73 -22.55 -6.93
C ILE A 209 -6.50 -23.02 -8.15
N SER A 210 -6.79 -22.07 -9.03
CA SER A 210 -7.35 -22.31 -10.36
C SER A 210 -6.58 -23.42 -11.11
N PRO A 211 -7.26 -24.41 -11.69
CA PRO A 211 -6.62 -25.45 -12.50
C PRO A 211 -5.70 -24.88 -13.59
N PHE A 212 -6.03 -23.71 -14.15
CA PHE A 212 -5.20 -23.03 -15.15
C PHE A 212 -3.90 -22.46 -14.58
N ALA A 213 -3.95 -21.88 -13.38
CA ALA A 213 -2.76 -21.36 -12.72
C ALA A 213 -1.84 -22.50 -12.25
N CYS A 214 -2.41 -23.64 -11.84
CA CYS A 214 -1.67 -24.86 -11.50
C CYS A 214 -0.81 -25.35 -12.68
N LEU A 215 -1.28 -25.24 -13.93
CA LEU A 215 -0.51 -25.62 -15.12
C LEU A 215 0.75 -24.77 -15.33
N SER A 216 0.80 -23.57 -14.77
CA SER A 216 1.98 -22.70 -14.78
C SER A 216 2.93 -22.95 -13.59
N GLY A 217 2.69 -24.02 -12.81
CA GLY A 217 3.53 -24.38 -11.67
C GLY A 217 3.15 -23.71 -10.35
N ASN A 218 2.03 -22.98 -10.29
CA ASN A 218 1.55 -22.38 -9.04
C ASN A 218 0.98 -23.45 -8.09
N THR A 219 1.09 -23.16 -6.80
CA THR A 219 0.79 -24.06 -5.67
C THR A 219 0.13 -23.27 -4.55
N ASP A 220 -0.57 -23.92 -3.63
CA ASP A 220 -1.31 -23.23 -2.56
C ASP A 220 -0.43 -22.27 -1.73
N HIS A 221 0.88 -22.53 -1.64
CA HIS A 221 1.87 -21.64 -1.02
C HIS A 221 1.93 -20.24 -1.69
N ASN A 222 1.69 -20.13 -2.99
CA ASN A 222 1.68 -18.85 -3.71
C ASN A 222 0.53 -17.94 -3.27
N LEU A 223 -0.55 -18.48 -2.70
CA LEU A 223 -1.61 -17.67 -2.07
C LEU A 223 -1.16 -17.07 -0.74
N ILE A 224 -0.20 -17.69 -0.05
CA ILE A 224 0.34 -17.20 1.23
C ILE A 224 1.31 -16.04 1.00
N THR A 225 2.04 -16.05 -0.11
CA THR A 225 2.94 -14.94 -0.48
C THR A 225 2.19 -13.74 -1.09
N LEU A 226 0.91 -13.92 -1.43
CA LEU A 226 0.04 -12.96 -2.10
C LEU A 226 0.61 -12.33 -3.38
N GLU A 227 1.40 -13.11 -4.13
CA GLU A 227 1.90 -12.69 -5.43
C GLU A 227 0.86 -13.04 -6.51
N ASN A 228 0.36 -12.03 -7.23
CA ASN A 228 -0.61 -12.20 -8.33
C ASN A 228 -1.92 -12.94 -7.93
N VAL A 229 -2.39 -12.71 -6.70
CA VAL A 229 -3.53 -13.43 -6.10
C VAL A 229 -4.76 -13.55 -7.02
N SER A 230 -5.14 -12.46 -7.70
CA SER A 230 -6.30 -12.44 -8.58
C SER A 230 -6.21 -13.43 -9.75
N SER A 231 -5.02 -13.75 -10.24
CA SER A 231 -4.84 -14.76 -11.29
C SER A 231 -4.78 -16.19 -10.74
N LEU A 232 -4.50 -16.36 -9.44
CA LEU A 232 -4.41 -17.65 -8.76
C LEU A 232 -5.76 -18.14 -8.23
N MET A 233 -6.64 -17.25 -7.77
CA MET A 233 -7.91 -17.61 -7.13
C MET A 233 -8.86 -18.41 -8.03
N LEU A 234 -9.51 -19.40 -7.43
CA LEU A 234 -10.66 -20.14 -7.98
C LEU A 234 -11.78 -19.19 -8.41
N GLN A 235 -12.49 -19.50 -9.50
CA GLN A 235 -13.49 -18.60 -10.10
C GLN A 235 -14.72 -18.38 -9.22
N THR A 236 -15.10 -19.39 -8.46
CA THR A 236 -16.30 -19.46 -7.63
C THR A 236 -16.07 -19.05 -6.18
N ALA A 237 -14.80 -18.85 -5.80
CA ALA A 237 -14.37 -18.44 -4.46
C ALA A 237 -13.41 -17.25 -4.57
N ARG A 238 -13.86 -16.16 -5.22
CA ARG A 238 -13.06 -14.95 -5.46
C ARG A 238 -13.32 -13.87 -4.44
N ILE A 239 -12.26 -13.15 -4.08
CA ILE A 239 -12.33 -11.91 -3.32
C ILE A 239 -11.56 -10.84 -4.10
N PRO A 240 -12.11 -9.61 -4.21
CA PRO A 240 -11.39 -8.52 -4.85
C PRO A 240 -10.06 -8.21 -4.15
N ASP A 241 -8.99 -7.98 -4.91
CA ASP A 241 -7.65 -7.64 -4.37
C ASP A 241 -7.67 -6.42 -3.45
N ARG A 242 -8.62 -5.48 -3.65
CA ARG A 242 -8.81 -4.31 -2.78
C ARG A 242 -9.17 -4.64 -1.32
N ASN A 243 -9.64 -5.86 -1.06
CA ASN A 243 -9.99 -6.33 0.29
C ASN A 243 -8.77 -6.89 1.04
N ILE A 244 -7.62 -7.01 0.39
CA ILE A 244 -6.36 -7.41 1.02
C ILE A 244 -5.78 -6.18 1.71
N PRO A 245 -5.61 -6.16 3.05
CA PRO A 245 -5.16 -4.98 3.78
C PRO A 245 -3.62 -4.83 3.70
N ILE A 246 -3.06 -4.86 2.49
CA ILE A 246 -1.62 -4.72 2.23
C ILE A 246 -1.32 -3.38 1.59
N LEU A 247 -0.31 -2.70 2.13
CA LEU A 247 0.18 -1.48 1.55
C LEU A 247 1.36 -1.79 0.61
N HIS A 248 1.09 -1.83 -0.70
CA HIS A 248 2.12 -2.11 -1.70
C HIS A 248 3.22 -1.04 -1.71
N LEU A 249 4.48 -1.47 -1.60
CA LEU A 249 5.68 -0.64 -1.73
C LEU A 249 5.87 -0.18 -3.18
N GLU A 250 5.61 -1.08 -4.12
CA GLU A 250 5.71 -0.83 -5.55
C GLU A 250 4.36 -1.06 -6.19
N LYS A 251 4.00 -0.19 -7.13
CA LYS A 251 2.76 -0.31 -7.91
C LYS A 251 3.12 -0.33 -9.37
N THR A 252 2.45 -1.18 -10.14
CA THR A 252 2.54 -1.19 -11.60
C THR A 252 1.23 -0.73 -12.21
N ASP A 253 1.29 -0.18 -13.41
CA ASP A 253 0.10 0.05 -14.22
C ASP A 253 -0.39 -1.25 -14.88
N GLY A 254 -1.49 -1.18 -15.63
CA GLY A 254 -2.08 -2.34 -16.33
C GLY A 254 -1.18 -2.94 -17.43
N SER A 255 -0.06 -2.29 -17.78
CA SER A 255 0.95 -2.81 -18.72
C SER A 255 2.20 -3.35 -18.02
N GLY A 256 2.20 -3.42 -16.68
CA GLY A 256 3.34 -3.87 -15.88
C GLY A 256 4.43 -2.83 -15.68
N ARG A 257 4.21 -1.57 -16.06
CA ARG A 257 5.21 -0.49 -15.87
C ARG A 257 5.16 0.02 -14.45
N LYS A 258 6.32 0.20 -13.82
CA LYS A 258 6.45 0.74 -12.47
C LYS A 258 5.90 2.17 -12.39
N MET A 259 4.97 2.40 -11.45
CA MET A 259 4.43 3.69 -11.10
C MET A 259 5.21 4.29 -9.93
N PHE A 260 5.55 5.57 -10.03
CA PHE A 260 6.28 6.28 -8.98
C PHE A 260 5.35 7.18 -8.18
N LEU A 261 5.58 7.23 -6.87
CA LEU A 261 4.90 8.15 -5.98
C LEU A 261 5.37 9.58 -6.25
N ASN A 262 4.42 10.49 -6.12
CA ASN A 262 4.59 11.93 -6.27
C ASN A 262 5.07 12.54 -4.95
N SER A 263 6.09 13.41 -4.99
CA SER A 263 6.66 14.00 -3.78
C SER A 263 5.99 15.30 -3.33
N TYR A 264 4.84 15.66 -3.90
CA TYR A 264 4.17 16.94 -3.66
C TYR A 264 4.04 17.35 -2.18
N VAL A 265 3.85 16.39 -1.26
CA VAL A 265 3.81 16.64 0.18
C VAL A 265 5.16 17.11 0.73
N VAL A 266 6.25 16.41 0.37
CA VAL A 266 7.62 16.75 0.77
C VAL A 266 8.03 18.08 0.14
N ASP A 267 7.70 18.29 -1.12
CA ASP A 267 7.96 19.57 -1.80
C ASP A 267 7.19 20.72 -1.15
N PHE A 268 5.94 20.49 -0.72
CA PHE A 268 5.15 21.49 -0.02
C PHE A 268 5.72 21.77 1.36
N PHE A 269 6.20 20.73 2.06
CA PHE A 269 6.90 20.91 3.33
C PHE A 269 8.15 21.80 3.17
N ARG A 270 8.97 21.59 2.13
CA ARG A 270 10.20 22.36 1.89
C ARG A 270 9.95 23.83 1.54
N HIS A 271 8.93 24.13 0.71
CA HIS A 271 8.79 25.48 0.12
C HIS A 271 7.45 26.16 0.43
N GLY A 272 6.38 25.41 0.68
CA GLY A 272 5.03 25.96 0.97
C GLY A 272 4.27 26.54 -0.22
N TYR A 273 4.82 26.50 -1.45
CA TYR A 273 4.21 27.16 -2.61
C TYR A 273 3.34 26.20 -3.45
N LEU A 274 2.01 26.35 -3.36
CA LEU A 274 1.07 25.54 -4.16
C LEU A 274 1.31 25.64 -5.69
N LYS A 275 1.66 26.83 -6.19
CA LYS A 275 1.94 27.04 -7.62
C LYS A 275 3.12 26.21 -8.12
N GLU A 276 4.13 26.01 -7.27
CA GLU A 276 5.28 25.16 -7.60
C GLU A 276 4.89 23.69 -7.60
N ILE A 277 4.02 23.27 -6.67
CA ILE A 277 3.45 21.92 -6.65
C ILE A 277 2.70 21.63 -7.94
N VAL A 278 1.76 22.49 -8.35
CA VAL A 278 0.97 22.31 -9.58
C VAL A 278 1.89 22.15 -10.80
N LYS A 279 2.91 23.00 -10.87
CA LYS A 279 3.85 23.02 -11.99
C LYS A 279 4.79 21.80 -12.03
N ASN A 280 5.37 21.41 -10.90
CA ASN A 280 6.43 20.40 -10.86
C ASN A 280 5.87 18.98 -10.68
N ASN A 281 4.76 18.85 -9.97
CA ASN A 281 4.17 17.56 -9.59
C ASN A 281 3.01 17.13 -10.50
N GLY A 282 2.64 17.92 -11.52
CA GLY A 282 1.63 17.53 -12.51
C GLY A 282 0.24 17.30 -11.92
N LEU A 283 -0.08 17.98 -10.83
CA LEU A 283 -1.38 17.95 -10.17
C LEU A 283 -2.20 19.17 -10.59
N PHE A 284 -3.50 18.99 -10.82
CA PHE A 284 -4.41 20.13 -10.94
C PHE A 284 -4.45 20.91 -9.62
N GLU A 285 -4.59 22.23 -9.71
CA GLU A 285 -4.52 23.10 -8.53
C GLU A 285 -5.54 22.75 -7.44
N SER A 286 -6.78 22.47 -7.83
CA SER A 286 -7.82 22.02 -6.89
C SER A 286 -7.44 20.70 -6.22
N ASN A 287 -6.97 19.71 -6.99
CA ASN A 287 -6.54 18.42 -6.46
C ASN A 287 -5.33 18.56 -5.52
N ALA A 288 -4.33 19.35 -5.90
CA ALA A 288 -3.16 19.61 -5.06
C ALA A 288 -3.57 20.27 -3.73
N PHE A 289 -4.49 21.24 -3.78
CA PHE A 289 -5.01 21.90 -2.59
C PHE A 289 -5.75 20.93 -1.66
N TYR A 290 -6.71 20.15 -2.19
CA TYR A 290 -7.49 19.20 -1.37
C TYR A 290 -6.61 18.12 -0.77
N LYS A 291 -5.65 17.57 -1.53
CA LYS A 291 -4.71 16.58 -1.01
C LYS A 291 -3.84 17.10 0.12
N LEU A 292 -3.34 18.33 0.00
CA LEU A 292 -2.57 18.97 1.06
C LEU A 292 -3.45 19.30 2.28
N GLN A 293 -4.71 19.66 2.06
CA GLN A 293 -5.69 19.86 3.12
C GLN A 293 -5.98 18.56 3.89
N ASP A 294 -6.24 17.46 3.18
CA ASP A 294 -6.50 16.15 3.76
C ASP A 294 -5.26 15.60 4.49
N PHE A 295 -4.07 15.82 3.94
CA PHE A 295 -2.81 15.49 4.61
C PHE A 295 -2.62 16.30 5.90
N THR A 296 -2.88 17.61 5.86
CA THR A 296 -2.82 18.50 7.05
C THR A 296 -3.81 18.05 8.13
N ARG A 297 -5.05 17.70 7.74
CA ARG A 297 -6.06 17.15 8.66
C ARG A 297 -5.62 15.81 9.25
N THR A 298 -4.97 14.96 8.47
CA THR A 298 -4.41 13.68 8.94
C THR A 298 -3.33 13.91 10.00
N ILE A 299 -2.37 14.81 9.75
CA ILE A 299 -1.37 15.19 10.76
C ILE A 299 -2.03 15.77 12.01
N GLY A 300 -3.02 16.65 11.85
CA GLY A 300 -3.74 17.24 12.98
C GLY A 300 -4.45 16.19 13.84
N THR A 301 -5.07 15.19 13.20
CA THR A 301 -5.72 14.05 13.87
C THR A 301 -4.71 13.24 14.67
N ILE A 302 -3.57 12.91 14.06
CA ILE A 302 -2.49 12.17 14.72
C ILE A 302 -1.94 12.98 15.91
N SER A 303 -1.60 14.25 15.69
CA SER A 303 -1.00 15.12 16.71
C SER A 303 -1.92 15.30 17.92
N ASN A 304 -3.20 15.56 17.71
CA ASN A 304 -4.17 15.71 18.80
C ASN A 304 -4.28 14.41 19.62
N HIS A 305 -4.38 13.26 18.95
CA HIS A 305 -4.50 11.98 19.63
C HIS A 305 -3.23 11.61 20.41
N LEU A 306 -2.05 11.82 19.83
CA LEU A 306 -0.78 11.58 20.53
C LEU A 306 -0.65 12.44 21.79
N LYS A 307 -1.09 13.70 21.72
CA LYS A 307 -1.12 14.61 22.88
C LYS A 307 -2.06 14.10 23.98
N GLU A 308 -3.23 13.57 23.62
CA GLU A 308 -4.20 13.01 24.58
C GLU A 308 -3.69 11.71 25.22
N MET A 309 -2.98 10.87 24.45
CA MET A 309 -2.42 9.62 24.95
C MET A 309 -1.17 9.79 25.80
N SER A 310 -0.35 10.80 25.52
CA SER A 310 0.91 11.01 26.23
C SER A 310 0.68 11.51 27.64
N LYS A 311 1.32 10.83 28.61
CA LYS A 311 1.43 11.30 29.99
C LYS A 311 2.71 12.13 30.22
N GLU A 312 3.64 12.07 29.28
CA GLU A 312 4.94 12.75 29.35
C GLU A 312 4.83 14.11 28.66
N GLU A 313 5.09 15.18 29.41
CA GLU A 313 5.04 16.56 28.87
C GLU A 313 6.07 16.80 27.74
N ASN A 314 7.15 16.01 27.70
CA ASN A 314 8.28 16.18 26.76
C ASN A 314 8.54 14.93 25.89
N ASP A 315 7.49 14.21 25.47
CA ASP A 315 7.69 13.11 24.51
C ASP A 315 8.17 13.68 23.15
N PRO A 316 9.31 13.22 22.59
CA PRO A 316 9.86 13.73 21.33
C PRO A 316 8.91 13.55 20.14
N VAL A 317 8.13 12.48 20.12
CA VAL A 317 7.17 12.17 19.05
C VAL A 317 6.02 13.15 19.12
N VAL A 318 5.47 13.41 20.32
CA VAL A 318 4.41 14.41 20.52
C VAL A 318 4.89 15.78 20.05
N LEU A 319 6.06 16.22 20.49
CA LEU A 319 6.66 17.51 20.10
C LEU A 319 6.86 17.60 18.58
N ALA A 320 7.34 16.53 17.95
CA ALA A 320 7.54 16.49 16.51
C ALA A 320 6.23 16.63 15.74
N PHE A 321 5.19 15.89 16.12
CA PHE A 321 3.90 15.96 15.46
C PHE A 321 3.17 17.28 15.72
N GLU A 322 3.32 17.90 16.91
CA GLU A 322 2.80 19.24 17.17
C GLU A 322 3.50 20.32 16.33
N LYS A 323 4.83 20.29 16.24
CA LYS A 323 5.60 21.21 15.38
C LYS A 323 5.23 21.01 13.91
N LEU A 324 5.11 19.76 13.47
CA LEU A 324 4.72 19.43 12.11
C LEU A 324 3.31 19.89 11.76
N LYS A 325 2.35 19.68 12.66
CA LYS A 325 0.97 20.18 12.52
C LYS A 325 0.98 21.69 12.31
N LYS A 326 1.65 22.44 13.19
CA LYS A 326 1.71 23.90 13.12
C LYS A 326 2.36 24.40 11.83
N GLU A 327 3.44 23.75 11.37
CA GLU A 327 4.08 24.07 10.10
C GLU A 327 3.15 23.92 8.90
N PHE A 328 2.40 22.81 8.83
CA PHE A 328 1.46 22.58 7.74
C PHE A 328 0.25 23.52 7.80
N GLU A 329 -0.30 23.76 9.00
CA GLU A 329 -1.39 24.72 9.20
C GLU A 329 -0.99 26.13 8.74
N ASN A 330 0.16 26.62 9.18
CA ASN A 330 0.67 27.94 8.79
C ASN A 330 0.86 28.06 7.27
N LYS A 331 1.41 27.03 6.62
CA LYS A 331 1.61 27.01 5.16
C LYS A 331 0.28 26.95 4.42
N MET A 332 -0.68 26.18 4.91
CA MET A 332 -2.02 26.12 4.32
C MET A 332 -2.78 27.44 4.48
N ASP A 333 -2.70 28.09 5.64
CA ASP A 333 -3.30 29.41 5.88
C ASP A 333 -2.70 30.46 4.95
N TYR A 334 -1.38 30.44 4.75
CA TYR A 334 -0.72 31.30 3.77
C TYR A 334 -1.26 31.06 2.36
N VAL A 335 -1.46 29.80 1.94
CA VAL A 335 -2.04 29.48 0.63
C VAL A 335 -3.48 29.99 0.51
N ILE A 336 -4.30 29.87 1.56
CA ILE A 336 -5.69 30.32 1.57
C ILE A 336 -5.75 31.86 1.48
N ASN A 337 -4.94 32.56 2.27
CA ASN A 337 -4.96 34.02 2.34
C ASN A 337 -4.39 34.70 1.08
N ASN A 338 -3.49 34.03 0.35
CA ASN A 338 -2.87 34.56 -0.88
C ASN A 338 -3.54 34.06 -2.18
N LYS A 339 -4.71 33.42 -2.08
CA LYS A 339 -5.55 33.01 -3.22
C LYS A 339 -6.65 34.01 -3.60
N VAL A 340 -6.73 35.15 -2.88
CA VAL A 340 -7.65 36.27 -3.19
C VAL A 340 -7.01 37.23 -4.18
#